data_AF-A0A0C2X924-F1
#
_entry.id   AF-A0A0C2X924-F1
#
_cell.length_a   1.000
_cell.length_b   1.000
_cell.length_c   1.000
_cell.angle_alpha   90.00
_cell.angle_beta   90.00
_cell.angle_gamma   90.00
#
_symmetry.space_group_name_H-M   'P 1'
#
loop_
_entity.id
_entity.type
_entity.pdbx_description
1 polymer ?
#
loop_
_entity_poly.entity_id
_entity_poly.type
_entity_poly.pdbx_seq_one_letter_code
_entity_poly.pdbx_strand_id
1 'polypeptide(L)'
;MSQVITCSAIDIPTPTGNLKLEAKYHEIIVAKNHTIIKNTQAVHLQAEWYQKEGERLFQGLPPLFYGHPDVYLRNGIIDASTRSAAYEINAEKAFFVADLSEVYRQFQRWKKCLPEIQPFYAIKCNPDPYVLRLLAALGAGFDCASIGEISQTLSLEGVDASRIIFANPCKATSFVRNAGKMGVDLMTFDNVDELYKIARAHPNAKLVVRILADDSKSVCAFGIKFGASLSVIPSLLAKAKELHLDVVGVSFHVGSGCYDPSVYTDAIMRARTVFDMGREAGYKFNLLDVGGGFEDGLFEQVAEVLNYAIEEYFPDRADLRIIGEPGRYFVAKAFRLATNIIARRGPSADANTMAPPHVLNPSGDDQALSVMYYINEGVYGAFNCVLFDHQVVHPYVLSMNSSFHVSSDQPMVSCSVWGPTCDSMDRVCIEVELPAGLRVGDWLGFDNMGAYTICAATRFNGFDVSNVIYTSGGGIEGTELRNVLARYAEEIGYGQ
;
A
#
# COMPACT_ATOMS: atom_id res chain seq x y z
N MET A 1 63.65 0.49 8.79
CA MET A 1 64.27 -0.16 7.62
C MET A 1 63.18 -0.47 6.63
N SER A 2 63.04 0.38 5.63
CA SER A 2 62.14 0.25 4.49
C SER A 2 62.67 -0.82 3.53
N GLN A 3 61.89 -1.86 3.23
CA GLN A 3 62.19 -2.78 2.14
C GLN A 3 61.30 -2.44 0.94
N VAL A 4 61.96 -1.89 -0.07
CA VAL A 4 61.49 -1.67 -1.43
C VAL A 4 61.59 -3.00 -2.17
N ILE A 5 60.51 -3.48 -2.76
CA ILE A 5 60.52 -4.62 -3.68
C ILE A 5 60.41 -4.06 -5.10
N THR A 6 61.47 -4.24 -5.88
CA THR A 6 61.59 -3.89 -7.30
C THR A 6 60.95 -4.98 -8.18
N CYS A 7 60.06 -4.59 -9.10
CA CYS A 7 59.57 -5.45 -10.17
C CYS A 7 60.60 -5.57 -11.30
N SER A 8 61.01 -6.79 -11.63
CA SER A 8 61.74 -7.12 -12.86
C SER A 8 60.78 -7.55 -13.98
N ALA A 9 60.95 -6.98 -15.17
CA ALA A 9 60.19 -7.28 -16.38
C ALA A 9 60.43 -8.73 -16.86
N ILE A 10 59.37 -9.38 -17.35
CA ILE A 10 59.42 -10.65 -18.07
C ILE A 10 58.99 -10.38 -19.51
N ASP A 11 59.87 -10.69 -20.47
CA ASP A 11 59.63 -10.65 -21.90
C ASP A 11 58.58 -11.69 -22.33
N ILE A 12 57.61 -11.28 -23.15
CA ILE A 12 56.61 -12.15 -23.78
C ILE A 12 56.87 -12.18 -25.30
N PRO A 13 57.04 -13.36 -25.94
CA PRO A 13 57.24 -13.45 -27.38
C PRO A 13 55.91 -13.30 -28.15
N THR A 14 55.93 -12.54 -29.23
CA THR A 14 54.81 -12.34 -30.17
C THR A 14 54.47 -13.61 -30.96
N PRO A 15 53.18 -14.03 -31.05
CA PRO A 15 52.74 -15.01 -32.03
C PRO A 15 52.26 -14.31 -33.31
N THR A 16 53.06 -14.43 -34.37
CA THR A 16 52.62 -14.20 -35.75
C THR A 16 51.72 -15.35 -36.21
N GLY A 17 50.45 -15.05 -36.52
CA GLY A 17 49.64 -15.89 -37.39
C GLY A 17 48.18 -16.04 -36.98
N ASN A 18 47.29 -15.14 -37.43
CA ASN A 18 45.92 -15.50 -37.83
C ASN A 18 45.13 -14.36 -38.52
N LEU A 19 45.70 -13.74 -39.56
CA LEU A 19 45.01 -12.71 -40.38
C LEU A 19 43.80 -13.23 -41.20
N LYS A 20 43.52 -14.55 -41.19
CA LYS A 20 42.34 -15.13 -41.88
C LYS A 20 41.14 -15.41 -40.96
N LEU A 21 41.30 -15.34 -39.63
CA LEU A 21 40.17 -15.46 -38.70
C LEU A 21 39.46 -14.12 -38.49
N GLU A 22 40.17 -13.00 -38.47
CA GLU A 22 39.60 -11.67 -38.22
C GLU A 22 38.59 -11.22 -39.30
N ALA A 23 38.81 -11.57 -40.57
CA ALA A 23 37.89 -11.24 -41.65
C ALA A 23 36.51 -11.93 -41.49
N LYS A 24 36.50 -13.18 -40.99
CA LYS A 24 35.27 -13.93 -40.72
C LYS A 24 34.52 -13.42 -39.48
N TYR A 25 35.26 -12.91 -38.48
CA TYR A 25 34.67 -12.25 -37.32
C TYR A 25 34.04 -10.90 -37.67
N HIS A 26 34.65 -10.12 -38.58
CA HIS A 26 34.10 -8.85 -39.04
C HIS A 26 32.79 -9.02 -39.82
N GLU A 27 32.68 -10.01 -40.71
CA GLU A 27 31.41 -10.29 -41.42
C GLU A 27 30.28 -10.74 -40.47
N ILE A 28 30.59 -11.51 -39.42
CA ILE A 28 29.61 -11.94 -38.41
C ILE A 28 29.16 -10.76 -37.53
N ILE A 29 30.07 -9.84 -37.19
CA ILE A 29 29.76 -8.62 -36.42
C ILE A 29 28.91 -7.65 -37.26
N VAL A 30 29.20 -7.48 -38.55
CA VAL A 30 28.41 -6.62 -39.45
C VAL A 30 27.01 -7.22 -39.71
N ALA A 31 26.89 -8.54 -39.86
CA ALA A 31 25.58 -9.21 -39.99
C ALA A 31 24.75 -9.17 -38.67
N LYS A 32 25.40 -9.28 -37.50
CA LYS A 32 24.75 -9.07 -36.20
C LYS A 32 24.32 -7.61 -36.02
N ASN A 33 25.14 -6.65 -36.43
CA ASN A 33 24.80 -5.22 -36.36
C ASN A 33 23.64 -4.86 -37.28
N HIS A 34 23.54 -5.41 -38.49
CA HIS A 34 22.37 -5.20 -39.35
C HIS A 34 21.07 -5.82 -38.81
N THR A 35 21.17 -6.92 -38.05
CA THR A 35 20.01 -7.54 -37.37
C THR A 35 19.62 -6.76 -36.11
N ILE A 36 20.59 -6.20 -35.38
CA ILE A 36 20.38 -5.30 -34.23
C ILE A 36 19.71 -3.99 -34.71
N ILE A 37 20.17 -3.38 -35.80
CA ILE A 37 19.60 -2.13 -36.34
C ILE A 37 18.15 -2.30 -36.84
N LYS A 38 17.79 -3.49 -37.38
CA LYS A 38 16.40 -3.80 -37.74
C LYS A 38 15.51 -4.01 -36.51
N ASN A 39 16.05 -4.56 -35.41
CA ASN A 39 15.34 -4.60 -34.12
C ASN A 39 15.23 -3.21 -33.47
N THR A 40 16.18 -2.30 -33.68
CA THR A 40 16.08 -0.93 -33.15
C THR A 40 14.94 -0.14 -33.81
N GLN A 41 14.62 -0.37 -35.09
CA GLN A 41 13.44 0.22 -35.73
C GLN A 41 12.11 -0.36 -35.19
N ALA A 42 12.06 -1.65 -34.87
CA ALA A 42 10.89 -2.26 -34.23
C ALA A 42 10.71 -1.80 -32.78
N VAL A 43 11.81 -1.57 -32.05
CA VAL A 43 11.82 -0.98 -30.69
C VAL A 43 11.45 0.50 -30.75
N HIS A 44 11.89 1.25 -31.77
CA HIS A 44 11.45 2.64 -31.97
C HIS A 44 9.94 2.74 -32.30
N LEU A 45 9.41 1.84 -33.13
CA LEU A 45 7.98 1.78 -33.44
C LEU A 45 7.12 1.30 -32.26
N GLN A 46 7.67 0.51 -31.32
CA GLN A 46 7.01 0.19 -30.05
C GLN A 46 7.12 1.31 -29.01
N ALA A 47 8.21 2.08 -29.02
CA ALA A 47 8.38 3.28 -28.19
C ALA A 47 7.46 4.43 -28.62
N GLU A 48 7.01 4.49 -29.88
CA GLU A 48 6.02 5.49 -30.34
C GLU A 48 4.61 5.28 -29.75
N TRP A 49 4.25 4.05 -29.31
CA TRP A 49 3.00 3.82 -28.56
C TRP A 49 3.04 4.34 -27.13
N TYR A 50 4.23 4.65 -26.62
CA TYR A 50 4.44 5.26 -25.30
C TYR A 50 3.91 6.71 -25.24
N GLN A 51 3.54 7.30 -26.39
CA GLN A 51 3.06 8.69 -26.52
C GLN A 51 1.53 8.83 -26.66
N LYS A 52 0.74 8.05 -25.91
CA LYS A 52 -0.46 8.68 -25.33
C LYS A 52 0.01 9.37 -24.07
N GLU A 53 0.43 10.63 -24.20
CA GLU A 53 0.90 11.43 -23.06
C GLU A 53 -0.15 11.35 -21.95
N GLY A 54 0.24 10.76 -20.81
CA GLY A 54 -0.61 10.75 -19.63
C GLY A 54 -0.89 12.19 -19.19
N GLU A 55 -2.08 12.42 -18.70
CA GLU A 55 -2.55 13.76 -18.36
C GLU A 55 -1.90 14.21 -17.05
N ARG A 56 -1.30 15.40 -17.04
CA ARG A 56 -0.74 16.00 -15.83
C ARG A 56 -1.77 16.90 -15.17
N LEU A 57 -2.65 16.29 -14.38
CA LEU A 57 -3.75 16.98 -13.70
C LEU A 57 -3.29 17.88 -12.54
N PHE A 58 -2.19 17.54 -11.86
CA PHE A 58 -1.71 18.26 -10.69
C PHE A 58 -0.21 18.56 -10.82
N GLN A 59 0.19 19.77 -10.44
CA GLN A 59 1.59 20.16 -10.45
C GLN A 59 2.41 19.29 -9.49
N GLY A 60 3.57 18.81 -9.96
CA GLY A 60 4.47 18.00 -9.14
C GLY A 60 4.08 16.53 -8.99
N LEU A 61 2.93 16.09 -9.51
CA LEU A 61 2.57 14.68 -9.56
C LEU A 61 2.98 14.03 -10.91
N PRO A 62 3.25 12.70 -10.91
CA PRO A 62 3.43 11.95 -12.15
C PRO A 62 2.19 11.99 -13.02
N PRO A 63 2.30 11.80 -14.35
CA PRO A 63 1.14 11.79 -15.24
C PRO A 63 0.16 10.66 -14.89
N LEU A 64 -1.14 10.93 -15.06
CA LEU A 64 -2.21 9.95 -14.98
C LEU A 64 -2.50 9.39 -16.38
N PHE A 65 -2.22 8.11 -16.58
CA PHE A 65 -2.45 7.47 -17.86
C PHE A 65 -3.86 6.86 -17.99
N TYR A 66 -4.26 6.48 -19.20
CA TYR A 66 -5.54 5.82 -19.49
C TYR A 66 -5.37 4.41 -20.04
N GLY A 67 -5.95 3.42 -19.36
CA GLY A 67 -5.98 2.04 -19.81
C GLY A 67 -5.85 1.03 -18.68
N HIS A 68 -5.99 -0.25 -19.01
CA HIS A 68 -5.89 -1.34 -18.03
C HIS A 68 -4.50 -1.38 -17.37
N PRO A 69 -4.37 -1.64 -16.05
CA PRO A 69 -3.09 -1.68 -15.35
C PRO A 69 -2.08 -2.67 -15.95
N ASP A 70 -2.52 -3.78 -16.55
CA ASP A 70 -1.63 -4.74 -17.23
C ASP A 70 -0.80 -4.12 -18.35
N VAL A 71 -1.36 -3.11 -19.05
CA VAL A 71 -0.65 -2.38 -20.10
C VAL A 71 0.57 -1.67 -19.50
N TYR A 72 0.41 -1.07 -18.31
CA TYR A 72 1.48 -0.33 -17.64
C TYR A 72 2.47 -1.23 -16.92
N LEU A 73 2.05 -2.40 -16.42
CA LEU A 73 2.96 -3.43 -15.94
C LEU A 73 3.87 -3.90 -17.08
N ARG A 74 3.29 -4.23 -18.24
CA ARG A 74 4.03 -4.65 -19.43
C ARG A 74 4.97 -3.54 -19.94
N ASN A 75 4.45 -2.32 -20.09
CA ASN A 75 5.23 -1.19 -20.60
C ASN A 75 6.38 -0.82 -19.66
N GLY A 76 6.18 -0.88 -18.34
CA GLY A 76 7.24 -0.66 -17.37
C GLY A 76 8.37 -1.70 -17.47
N ILE A 77 8.04 -2.97 -17.75
CA ILE A 77 9.04 -4.03 -17.98
C ILE A 77 9.83 -3.82 -19.28
N ILE A 78 9.14 -3.41 -20.36
CA ILE A 78 9.78 -3.08 -21.66
C ILE A 78 10.72 -1.88 -21.51
N ASP A 79 10.25 -0.85 -20.80
CA ASP A 79 11.02 0.36 -20.51
C ASP A 79 12.26 0.05 -19.66
N ALA A 80 12.11 -0.76 -18.60
CA ALA A 80 13.22 -1.25 -17.79
C ALA A 80 14.29 -1.97 -18.64
N SER A 81 13.86 -2.83 -19.58
CA SER A 81 14.77 -3.53 -20.49
C SER A 81 15.51 -2.56 -21.43
N THR A 82 14.83 -1.51 -21.89
CA THR A 82 15.40 -0.48 -22.77
C THR A 82 16.42 0.38 -22.02
N ARG A 83 16.09 0.84 -20.80
CA ARG A 83 16.99 1.60 -19.93
C ARG A 83 18.21 0.79 -19.51
N SER A 84 18.04 -0.52 -19.26
CA SER A 84 19.14 -1.43 -18.92
C SER A 84 20.12 -1.57 -20.10
N ALA A 85 19.60 -1.73 -21.32
CA ALA A 85 20.42 -1.75 -22.53
C ALA A 85 21.15 -0.41 -22.79
N ALA A 86 20.63 0.70 -22.26
CA ALA A 86 21.28 2.01 -22.27
C ALA A 86 22.26 2.24 -21.10
N TYR A 87 22.53 1.21 -20.28
CA TYR A 87 23.40 1.26 -19.11
C TYR A 87 22.95 2.26 -18.03
N GLU A 88 21.64 2.52 -17.93
CA GLU A 88 21.11 3.34 -16.86
C GLU A 88 21.17 2.61 -15.52
N ILE A 89 21.60 3.33 -14.48
CA ILE A 89 21.67 2.81 -13.12
C ILE A 89 20.24 2.56 -12.61
N ASN A 90 19.99 1.39 -12.01
CA ASN A 90 18.68 0.98 -11.50
C ASN A 90 17.58 0.94 -12.58
N ALA A 91 17.93 0.62 -13.83
CA ALA A 91 16.97 0.49 -14.91
C ALA A 91 15.83 -0.48 -14.60
N GLU A 92 16.14 -1.62 -13.98
CA GLU A 92 15.19 -2.68 -13.62
C GLU A 92 14.51 -2.49 -12.27
N LYS A 93 14.58 -1.29 -11.66
CA LYS A 93 13.97 -1.02 -10.35
C LYS A 93 12.51 -1.45 -10.29
N ALA A 94 12.12 -2.07 -9.17
CA ALA A 94 10.73 -2.39 -8.89
C ALA A 94 9.83 -1.15 -8.95
N PHE A 95 8.60 -1.34 -9.39
CA PHE A 95 7.63 -0.26 -9.55
C PHE A 95 6.20 -0.75 -9.31
N PHE A 96 5.37 0.16 -8.81
CA PHE A 96 3.95 -0.02 -8.68
C PHE A 96 3.21 0.46 -9.93
N VAL A 97 2.07 -0.18 -10.22
CA VAL A 97 1.01 0.37 -11.04
C VAL A 97 -0.21 0.57 -10.14
N ALA A 98 -0.68 1.81 -10.05
CA ALA A 98 -1.86 2.21 -9.30
C ALA A 98 -3.05 2.45 -10.24
N ASP A 99 -4.06 1.60 -10.19
CA ASP A 99 -5.35 1.78 -10.86
C ASP A 99 -6.31 2.55 -9.94
N LEU A 100 -6.38 3.86 -10.14
CA LEU A 100 -7.24 4.74 -9.36
C LEU A 100 -8.74 4.46 -9.60
N SER A 101 -9.11 3.77 -10.69
CA SER A 101 -10.51 3.40 -10.92
C SER A 101 -11.02 2.40 -9.89
N GLU A 102 -10.14 1.62 -9.27
CA GLU A 102 -10.50 0.74 -8.16
C GLU A 102 -10.89 1.53 -6.92
N VAL A 103 -10.15 2.59 -6.58
CA VAL A 103 -10.49 3.49 -5.45
C VAL A 103 -11.85 4.14 -5.69
N TYR A 104 -12.10 4.60 -6.94
CA TYR A 104 -13.40 5.14 -7.33
C TYR A 104 -14.53 4.11 -7.19
N ARG A 105 -14.33 2.87 -7.70
CA ARG A 105 -15.30 1.77 -7.56
C ARG A 105 -15.62 1.47 -6.10
N GLN A 106 -14.61 1.39 -5.24
CA GLN A 106 -14.78 1.15 -3.81
C GLN A 106 -15.56 2.30 -3.15
N PHE A 107 -15.36 3.56 -3.57
CA PHE A 107 -16.18 4.67 -3.07
C PHE A 107 -17.65 4.56 -3.47
N GLN A 108 -17.93 4.23 -4.73
CA GLN A 108 -19.31 4.02 -5.18
C GLN A 108 -19.97 2.84 -4.48
N ARG A 109 -19.24 1.74 -4.30
CA ARG A 109 -19.69 0.56 -3.55
C ARG A 109 -19.98 0.90 -2.09
N TRP A 110 -19.12 1.70 -1.44
CA TRP A 110 -19.38 2.22 -0.10
C TRP A 110 -20.69 3.00 -0.03
N LYS A 111 -20.87 4.01 -0.90
CA LYS A 111 -22.09 4.84 -0.92
C LYS A 111 -23.35 4.02 -1.16
N LYS A 112 -23.26 2.95 -1.95
CA LYS A 112 -24.37 2.03 -2.21
C LYS A 112 -24.71 1.16 -0.99
N CYS A 113 -23.71 0.59 -0.33
CA CYS A 113 -23.92 -0.39 0.74
C CYS A 113 -24.09 0.24 2.12
N LEU A 114 -23.47 1.40 2.37
CA LEU A 114 -23.45 2.13 3.63
C LEU A 114 -23.84 3.61 3.41
N PRO A 115 -25.06 3.91 2.93
CA PRO A 115 -25.43 5.26 2.52
C PRO A 115 -25.47 6.27 3.67
N GLU A 116 -25.73 5.82 4.90
CA GLU A 116 -25.77 6.67 6.11
C GLU A 116 -24.39 6.87 6.76
N ILE A 117 -23.39 6.07 6.38
CA ILE A 117 -22.05 6.10 7.00
C ILE A 117 -21.11 6.90 6.10
N GLN A 118 -20.65 8.04 6.57
CA GLN A 118 -19.65 8.85 5.85
C GLN A 118 -18.25 8.25 6.03
N PRO A 119 -17.52 7.89 4.95
CA PRO A 119 -16.18 7.37 5.08
C PRO A 119 -15.19 8.48 5.45
N PHE A 120 -14.34 8.22 6.43
CA PHE A 120 -13.17 8.98 6.84
C PHE A 120 -11.93 8.15 6.54
N TYR A 121 -11.23 8.44 5.44
CA TYR A 121 -10.13 7.60 4.99
C TYR A 121 -8.96 7.61 5.98
N ALA A 122 -8.54 6.43 6.43
CA ALA A 122 -7.40 6.26 7.34
C ALA A 122 -6.08 6.44 6.57
N ILE A 123 -5.52 7.65 6.61
CA ILE A 123 -4.37 8.06 5.77
C ILE A 123 -3.14 7.17 5.96
N LYS A 124 -2.88 6.75 7.20
CA LYS A 124 -1.83 5.79 7.58
C LYS A 124 -1.79 4.53 6.71
N CYS A 125 -2.91 4.13 6.11
CA CYS A 125 -2.99 2.98 5.21
C CYS A 125 -2.19 3.19 3.93
N ASN A 126 -2.39 4.33 3.26
CA ASN A 126 -1.65 4.75 2.08
C ASN A 126 -1.82 6.27 1.85
N PRO A 127 -0.81 7.10 2.17
CA PRO A 127 -0.88 8.55 2.05
C PRO A 127 -0.62 9.05 0.62
N ASP A 128 -0.92 8.24 -0.41
CA ASP A 128 -0.66 8.55 -1.82
C ASP A 128 -1.43 9.81 -2.26
N PRO A 129 -0.75 10.78 -2.91
CA PRO A 129 -1.34 12.08 -3.24
C PRO A 129 -2.48 12.02 -4.26
N TYR A 130 -2.52 11.01 -5.14
CA TYR A 130 -3.64 10.82 -6.07
C TYR A 130 -4.84 10.19 -5.35
N VAL A 131 -4.60 9.18 -4.50
CA VAL A 131 -5.65 8.57 -3.66
C VAL A 131 -6.32 9.62 -2.78
N LEU A 132 -5.53 10.43 -2.07
CA LEU A 132 -6.04 11.47 -1.18
C LEU A 132 -6.87 12.51 -1.94
N ARG A 133 -6.41 13.00 -3.10
CA ARG A 133 -7.15 13.96 -3.93
C ARG A 133 -8.44 13.37 -4.50
N LEU A 134 -8.41 12.11 -4.93
CA LEU A 134 -9.59 11.43 -5.42
C LEU A 134 -10.66 11.32 -4.32
N LEU A 135 -10.28 10.82 -3.15
CA LEU A 135 -11.18 10.72 -2.01
C LEU A 135 -11.64 12.11 -1.52
N ALA A 136 -10.76 13.12 -1.64
CA ALA A 136 -11.11 14.50 -1.34
C ALA A 136 -12.23 15.01 -2.24
N ALA A 137 -12.07 14.84 -3.56
CA ALA A 137 -13.01 15.21 -4.61
C ALA A 137 -14.35 14.46 -4.53
N LEU A 138 -14.33 13.21 -4.07
CA LEU A 138 -15.52 12.40 -3.84
C LEU A 138 -16.25 12.74 -2.52
N GLY A 139 -15.63 13.58 -1.68
CA GLY A 139 -16.23 14.08 -0.43
C GLY A 139 -15.98 13.23 0.81
N ALA A 140 -14.95 12.37 0.83
CA ALA A 140 -14.57 11.59 2.02
C ALA A 140 -14.02 12.47 3.16
N GLY A 141 -14.23 12.10 4.42
CA GLY A 141 -13.40 12.65 5.51
C GLY A 141 -12.02 12.00 5.54
N PHE A 142 -11.20 12.36 6.53
CA PHE A 142 -9.88 11.80 6.75
C PHE A 142 -9.64 11.51 8.24
N ASP A 143 -9.30 10.26 8.54
CA ASP A 143 -8.75 9.86 9.84
C ASP A 143 -7.23 10.09 9.82
N CYS A 144 -6.79 11.00 10.70
CA CYS A 144 -5.39 11.34 10.90
C CYS A 144 -4.92 10.88 12.30
N ALA A 145 -3.73 10.31 12.37
CA ALA A 145 -3.07 9.83 13.58
C ALA A 145 -1.89 10.71 14.04
N SER A 146 -1.48 11.70 13.24
CA SER A 146 -0.36 12.60 13.54
C SER A 146 -0.53 14.01 12.96
N ILE A 147 0.29 14.96 13.40
CA ILE A 147 0.35 16.31 12.80
C ILE A 147 0.83 16.28 11.35
N GLY A 148 1.69 15.32 11.00
CA GLY A 148 2.13 15.16 9.60
C GLY A 148 0.95 14.85 8.69
N GLU A 149 0.10 13.90 9.09
CA GLU A 149 -1.12 13.53 8.35
C GLU A 149 -2.14 14.68 8.33
N ILE A 150 -2.37 15.37 9.46
CA ILE A 150 -3.25 16.55 9.49
C ILE A 150 -2.76 17.62 8.52
N SER A 151 -1.44 17.91 8.53
CA SER A 151 -0.84 18.91 7.66
C SER A 151 -0.93 18.51 6.18
N GLN A 152 -0.70 17.23 5.87
CA GLN A 152 -0.87 16.68 4.53
C GLN A 152 -2.32 16.83 4.06
N THR A 153 -3.29 16.49 4.89
CA THR A 153 -4.72 16.61 4.56
C THR A 153 -5.13 18.05 4.32
N LEU A 154 -4.73 18.97 5.21
CA LEU A 154 -5.06 20.39 5.07
C LEU A 154 -4.27 21.08 3.93
N SER A 155 -3.21 20.43 3.41
CA SER A 155 -2.55 20.88 2.19
C SER A 155 -3.30 20.48 0.92
N LEU A 156 -4.27 19.56 1.01
CA LEU A 156 -5.17 19.26 -0.09
C LEU A 156 -6.15 20.42 -0.22
N GLU A 157 -6.12 21.07 -1.38
CA GLU A 157 -6.93 22.25 -1.63
C GLU A 157 -8.44 21.90 -1.54
N GLY A 158 -9.23 22.72 -0.83
CA GLY A 158 -10.66 22.47 -0.64
C GLY A 158 -11.03 21.47 0.47
N VAL A 159 -10.07 20.90 1.21
CA VAL A 159 -10.35 20.08 2.40
C VAL A 159 -10.37 20.96 3.66
N ASP A 160 -11.55 21.09 4.26
CA ASP A 160 -11.74 21.80 5.53
C ASP A 160 -11.39 20.93 6.75
N ALA A 161 -10.96 21.57 7.85
CA ALA A 161 -10.61 20.88 9.09
C ALA A 161 -11.78 20.08 9.70
N SER A 162 -13.03 20.43 9.41
CA SER A 162 -14.23 19.67 9.82
C SER A 162 -14.38 18.30 9.15
N ARG A 163 -13.61 18.05 8.07
CA ARG A 163 -13.47 16.74 7.42
C ARG A 163 -12.34 15.90 8.01
N ILE A 164 -11.74 16.31 9.13
CA ILE A 164 -10.68 15.57 9.80
C ILE A 164 -11.18 15.08 11.16
N ILE A 165 -10.91 13.81 11.47
CA ILE A 165 -10.91 13.29 12.83
C ILE A 165 -9.47 12.95 13.22
N PHE A 166 -9.02 13.45 14.38
CA PHE A 166 -7.73 13.06 14.95
C PHE A 166 -7.91 11.81 15.81
N ALA A 167 -8.02 10.64 15.17
CA ALA A 167 -8.43 9.40 15.81
C ALA A 167 -7.30 8.58 16.47
N ASN A 168 -6.24 9.26 16.94
CA ASN A 168 -5.25 8.65 17.82
C ASN A 168 -5.66 8.86 19.30
N PRO A 169 -5.95 7.80 20.08
CA PRO A 169 -6.37 7.95 21.48
C PRO A 169 -5.28 8.51 22.41
N CYS A 170 -4.00 8.37 22.04
CA CYS A 170 -2.84 8.70 22.88
C CYS A 170 -1.90 9.68 22.17
N LYS A 171 -2.17 10.98 22.27
CA LYS A 171 -1.50 12.03 21.45
C LYS A 171 -0.35 12.71 22.20
N ALA A 172 0.69 13.18 21.51
CA ALA A 172 1.64 14.10 22.14
C ALA A 172 0.94 15.44 22.47
N THR A 173 1.27 16.07 23.60
CA THR A 173 0.65 17.36 24.00
C THR A 173 0.86 18.46 22.96
N SER A 174 2.04 18.48 22.30
CA SER A 174 2.31 19.39 21.19
C SER A 174 1.38 19.13 20.00
N PHE A 175 1.02 17.88 19.74
CA PHE A 175 0.12 17.52 18.65
C PHE A 175 -1.31 17.97 18.96
N VAL A 176 -1.79 17.76 20.19
CA VAL A 176 -3.11 18.27 20.60
C VAL A 176 -3.19 19.79 20.43
N ARG A 177 -2.15 20.52 20.84
CA ARG A 177 -2.10 21.99 20.69
C ARG A 177 -2.06 22.44 19.22
N ASN A 178 -1.30 21.75 18.38
CA ASN A 178 -1.18 22.09 16.96
C ASN A 178 -2.47 21.76 16.20
N ALA A 179 -3.13 20.63 16.50
CA ALA A 179 -4.43 20.29 15.93
C ALA A 179 -5.46 21.41 16.19
N GLY A 180 -5.55 21.91 17.43
CA GLY A 180 -6.43 23.03 17.75
C GLY A 180 -6.06 24.34 17.04
N LYS A 181 -4.76 24.64 16.86
CA LYS A 181 -4.33 25.80 16.04
C LYS A 181 -4.71 25.68 14.57
N MET A 182 -4.80 24.45 14.07
CA MET A 182 -5.17 24.15 12.67
C MET A 182 -6.69 24.00 12.49
N GLY A 183 -7.49 24.22 13.54
CA GLY A 183 -8.95 24.09 13.51
C GLY A 183 -9.47 22.64 13.53
N VAL A 184 -8.61 21.66 13.82
CA VAL A 184 -9.01 20.26 13.95
C VAL A 184 -9.46 20.01 15.38
N ASP A 185 -10.79 20.03 15.58
CA ASP A 185 -11.41 19.94 16.90
C ASP A 185 -11.84 18.53 17.29
N LEU A 186 -12.21 17.69 16.32
CA LEU A 186 -12.71 16.34 16.57
C LEU A 186 -11.55 15.36 16.83
N MET A 187 -11.51 14.75 18.02
CA MET A 187 -10.45 13.81 18.39
C MET A 187 -10.92 12.70 19.34
N THR A 188 -10.21 11.57 19.31
CA THR A 188 -10.53 10.42 20.17
C THR A 188 -9.78 10.45 21.50
N PHE A 189 -10.30 9.74 22.49
CA PHE A 189 -9.62 9.42 23.74
C PHE A 189 -10.17 8.11 24.34
N ASP A 190 -9.39 7.45 25.19
CA ASP A 190 -9.83 6.24 25.91
C ASP A 190 -9.31 6.16 27.35
N ASN A 191 -8.62 7.20 27.84
CA ASN A 191 -8.00 7.22 29.15
C ASN A 191 -8.06 8.62 29.79
N VAL A 192 -7.89 8.65 31.11
CA VAL A 192 -8.06 9.88 31.91
C VAL A 192 -6.93 10.89 31.73
N ASP A 193 -5.69 10.43 31.50
CA ASP A 193 -4.54 11.30 31.28
C ASP A 193 -4.65 12.06 29.95
N GLU A 194 -5.30 11.45 28.96
CA GLU A 194 -5.65 12.12 27.71
C GLU A 194 -6.59 13.31 27.96
N LEU A 195 -7.60 13.16 28.83
CA LEU A 195 -8.51 14.25 29.20
C LEU A 195 -7.76 15.42 29.85
N TYR A 196 -6.88 15.15 30.84
CA TYR A 196 -6.06 16.20 31.46
C TYR A 196 -5.16 16.91 30.45
N LYS A 197 -4.60 16.17 29.50
CA LYS A 197 -3.78 16.75 28.43
C LYS A 197 -4.61 17.63 27.51
N ILE A 198 -5.77 17.18 27.07
CA ILE A 198 -6.67 17.93 26.19
C ILE A 198 -7.17 19.20 26.88
N ALA A 199 -7.65 19.12 28.12
CA ALA A 199 -8.12 20.27 28.89
C ALA A 199 -7.08 21.41 28.95
N ARG A 200 -5.78 21.08 28.99
CA ARG A 200 -4.70 22.08 29.01
C ARG A 200 -4.30 22.59 27.63
N ALA A 201 -4.45 21.78 26.57
CA ALA A 201 -3.84 22.04 25.27
C ALA A 201 -4.83 22.43 24.17
N HIS A 202 -6.06 21.91 24.24
CA HIS A 202 -7.16 22.20 23.33
C HIS A 202 -8.52 22.03 24.07
N PRO A 203 -8.88 22.95 24.96
CA PRO A 203 -10.08 22.83 25.81
C PRO A 203 -11.41 22.87 25.04
N ASN A 204 -11.41 23.32 23.79
CA ASN A 204 -12.61 23.41 22.95
C ASN A 204 -12.80 22.17 22.06
N ALA A 205 -11.92 21.17 22.17
CA ALA A 205 -12.00 19.94 21.39
C ALA A 205 -13.35 19.23 21.57
N LYS A 206 -13.79 18.57 20.50
CA LYS A 206 -14.95 17.67 20.48
C LYS A 206 -14.45 16.24 20.61
N LEU A 207 -14.80 15.60 21.72
CA LEU A 207 -14.20 14.34 22.11
C LEU A 207 -15.08 13.15 21.79
N VAL A 208 -14.45 12.13 21.21
CA VAL A 208 -15.08 10.85 20.90
C VAL A 208 -14.44 9.79 21.79
N VAL A 209 -15.23 9.17 22.67
CA VAL A 209 -14.70 8.11 23.54
C VAL A 209 -14.52 6.84 22.72
N ARG A 210 -13.31 6.29 22.68
CA ARG A 210 -13.03 5.01 22.01
C ARG A 210 -13.24 3.86 22.97
N ILE A 211 -14.18 2.96 22.64
CA ILE A 211 -14.49 1.78 23.43
C ILE A 211 -13.72 0.56 22.93
N LEU A 212 -13.51 -0.40 23.84
CA LEU A 212 -12.97 -1.71 23.50
C LEU A 212 -14.05 -2.53 22.75
N ALA A 213 -13.73 -2.98 21.54
CA ALA A 213 -14.51 -3.94 20.78
C ALA A 213 -13.86 -5.34 20.85
N ASP A 214 -14.62 -6.38 20.56
CA ASP A 214 -14.05 -7.71 20.33
C ASP A 214 -13.33 -7.74 18.98
N ASP A 215 -12.01 -7.84 19.02
CA ASP A 215 -11.13 -7.91 17.85
C ASP A 215 -10.39 -9.25 17.74
N SER A 216 -10.83 -10.26 18.49
CA SER A 216 -10.25 -11.62 18.49
C SER A 216 -10.34 -12.33 17.13
N LYS A 217 -11.18 -11.81 16.22
CA LYS A 217 -11.44 -12.34 14.88
C LYS A 217 -10.88 -11.44 13.78
N SER A 218 -9.78 -10.76 14.06
CA SER A 218 -9.07 -9.88 13.13
C SER A 218 -7.62 -10.35 12.93
N VAL A 219 -7.04 -10.02 11.78
CA VAL A 219 -5.63 -10.28 11.49
C VAL A 219 -4.74 -9.41 12.37
N CYS A 220 -5.12 -8.15 12.58
CA CYS A 220 -4.43 -7.22 13.49
C CYS A 220 -5.37 -6.70 14.57
N ALA A 221 -5.19 -7.22 15.79
CA ALA A 221 -5.92 -6.81 16.99
C ALA A 221 -5.31 -5.52 17.61
N PHE A 222 -6.16 -4.60 18.04
CA PHE A 222 -5.80 -3.32 18.64
C PHE A 222 -6.20 -3.19 20.11
N GLY A 223 -7.11 -4.05 20.61
CA GLY A 223 -7.71 -4.02 21.94
C GLY A 223 -6.72 -4.23 23.08
N ILE A 224 -5.57 -4.82 22.80
CA ILE A 224 -4.44 -4.90 23.76
C ILE A 224 -3.87 -3.50 24.08
N LYS A 225 -3.98 -2.56 23.14
CA LYS A 225 -3.36 -1.23 23.22
C LYS A 225 -4.37 -0.10 23.41
N PHE A 226 -5.57 -0.20 22.83
CA PHE A 226 -6.54 0.89 22.75
C PHE A 226 -7.96 0.43 23.06
N GLY A 227 -8.78 1.37 23.52
CA GLY A 227 -10.19 1.17 23.81
C GLY A 227 -10.47 1.02 25.30
N ALA A 228 -11.39 1.84 25.81
CA ALA A 228 -11.83 1.78 27.19
C ALA A 228 -12.85 0.65 27.38
N SER A 229 -12.68 -0.14 28.45
CA SER A 229 -13.72 -1.09 28.87
C SER A 229 -14.97 -0.34 29.32
N LEU A 230 -16.15 -0.92 29.09
CA LEU A 230 -17.43 -0.32 29.47
C LEU A 230 -17.51 0.06 30.96
N SER A 231 -16.84 -0.70 31.83
CA SER A 231 -16.78 -0.43 33.27
C SER A 231 -16.09 0.88 33.63
N VAL A 232 -15.18 1.39 32.79
CA VAL A 232 -14.39 2.61 33.05
C VAL A 232 -15.06 3.85 32.47
N ILE A 233 -15.94 3.69 31.48
CA ILE A 233 -16.61 4.78 30.76
C ILE A 233 -17.32 5.78 31.69
N PRO A 234 -18.12 5.37 32.71
CA PRO A 234 -18.76 6.34 33.60
C PRO A 234 -17.76 7.26 34.31
N SER A 235 -16.60 6.73 34.70
CA SER A 235 -15.55 7.52 35.36
C SER A 235 -14.87 8.49 34.40
N LEU A 236 -14.67 8.09 33.14
CA LEU A 236 -14.12 8.97 32.10
C LEU A 236 -15.08 10.13 31.77
N LEU A 237 -16.37 9.84 31.62
CA LEU A 237 -17.39 10.86 31.35
C LEU A 237 -17.53 11.85 32.50
N ALA A 238 -17.52 11.35 33.74
CA ALA A 238 -17.53 12.20 34.94
C ALA A 238 -16.30 13.12 35.00
N LYS A 239 -15.10 12.58 34.73
CA LYS A 239 -13.88 13.38 34.71
C LYS A 239 -13.87 14.41 33.56
N ALA A 240 -14.34 14.05 32.38
CA ALA A 240 -14.47 14.99 31.27
C ALA A 240 -15.40 16.17 31.65
N LYS A 241 -16.45 15.90 32.44
CA LYS A 241 -17.41 16.92 32.89
C LYS A 241 -16.77 17.87 33.89
N GLU A 242 -16.01 17.32 34.85
CA GLU A 242 -15.21 18.08 35.82
C GLU A 242 -14.19 19.00 35.12
N LEU A 243 -13.61 18.54 34.00
CA LEU A 243 -12.65 19.29 33.20
C LEU A 243 -13.30 20.23 32.17
N HIS A 244 -14.63 20.34 32.15
CA HIS A 244 -15.40 21.14 31.20
C HIS A 244 -15.14 20.78 29.72
N LEU A 245 -14.84 19.52 29.43
CA LEU A 245 -14.64 19.01 28.08
C LEU A 245 -15.96 18.56 27.45
N ASP A 246 -16.06 18.68 26.13
CA ASP A 246 -17.25 18.31 25.38
C ASP A 246 -17.08 16.93 24.73
N VAL A 247 -17.74 15.91 25.29
CA VAL A 247 -17.79 14.56 24.71
C VAL A 247 -19.03 14.46 23.83
N VAL A 248 -18.82 14.18 22.54
CA VAL A 248 -19.84 14.26 21.49
C VAL A 248 -20.23 12.90 20.90
N GLY A 249 -19.51 11.83 21.23
CA GLY A 249 -19.77 10.56 20.59
C GLY A 249 -18.91 9.41 21.07
N VAL A 250 -19.10 8.28 20.37
CA VAL A 250 -18.42 7.01 20.64
C VAL A 250 -17.77 6.49 19.36
N SER A 251 -16.57 5.94 19.49
CA SER A 251 -15.87 5.21 18.42
C SER A 251 -15.49 3.81 18.88
N PHE A 252 -15.33 2.89 17.94
CA PHE A 252 -14.70 1.59 18.18
C PHE A 252 -13.88 1.18 16.96
N HIS A 253 -13.15 0.08 17.05
CA HIS A 253 -12.46 -0.50 15.90
C HIS A 253 -12.35 -2.02 16.08
N VAL A 254 -12.88 -2.80 15.14
CA VAL A 254 -12.99 -4.28 15.26
C VAL A 254 -11.72 -5.04 14.83
N GLY A 255 -10.72 -4.31 14.36
CA GLY A 255 -9.41 -4.84 13.95
C GLY A 255 -9.29 -4.93 12.43
N SER A 256 -8.07 -4.94 11.90
CA SER A 256 -7.86 -5.08 10.44
C SER A 256 -7.97 -6.55 10.02
N GLY A 257 -8.56 -6.84 8.85
CA GLY A 257 -8.73 -8.23 8.42
C GLY A 257 -9.82 -8.97 9.19
N CYS A 258 -10.91 -8.29 9.57
CA CYS A 258 -12.01 -8.92 10.28
C CYS A 258 -12.74 -9.90 9.35
N TYR A 259 -12.83 -11.17 9.74
CA TYR A 259 -13.46 -12.24 8.94
C TYR A 259 -14.82 -12.70 9.48
N ASP A 260 -15.30 -12.12 10.59
CA ASP A 260 -16.61 -12.41 11.16
C ASP A 260 -17.42 -11.12 11.33
N PRO A 261 -18.41 -10.86 10.46
CA PRO A 261 -19.23 -9.66 10.52
C PRO A 261 -19.96 -9.43 11.85
N SER A 262 -20.24 -10.48 12.64
CA SER A 262 -21.02 -10.36 13.90
C SER A 262 -20.37 -9.48 14.96
N VAL A 263 -19.05 -9.26 14.89
CA VAL A 263 -18.34 -8.37 15.82
C VAL A 263 -18.81 -6.93 15.72
N TYR A 264 -19.30 -6.50 14.56
CA TYR A 264 -19.87 -5.16 14.39
C TYR A 264 -21.19 -5.00 15.14
N THR A 265 -22.04 -6.03 15.20
CA THR A 265 -23.29 -5.99 15.99
C THR A 265 -22.99 -5.79 17.48
N ASP A 266 -22.05 -6.56 18.03
CA ASP A 266 -21.64 -6.42 19.43
C ASP A 266 -21.06 -5.02 19.69
N ALA A 267 -20.19 -4.52 18.81
CA ALA A 267 -19.62 -3.19 18.95
C ALA A 267 -20.67 -2.06 18.91
N ILE A 268 -21.67 -2.16 18.02
CA ILE A 268 -22.79 -1.20 17.94
C ILE A 268 -23.66 -1.26 19.20
N MET A 269 -23.98 -2.45 19.72
CA MET A 269 -24.71 -2.62 20.98
C MET A 269 -23.95 -2.00 22.16
N ARG A 270 -22.63 -2.18 22.22
CA ARG A 270 -21.78 -1.54 23.25
C ARG A 270 -21.75 -0.03 23.09
N ALA A 271 -21.67 0.47 21.87
CA ALA A 271 -21.72 1.91 21.59
C ALA A 271 -23.05 2.50 22.08
N ARG A 272 -24.19 1.84 21.82
CA ARG A 272 -25.51 2.23 22.34
C ARG A 272 -25.52 2.33 23.87
N THR A 273 -24.97 1.34 24.55
CA THR A 273 -24.82 1.35 26.01
C THR A 273 -24.06 2.60 26.48
N VAL A 274 -22.99 2.98 25.79
CA VAL A 274 -22.20 4.18 26.12
C VAL A 274 -22.94 5.48 25.77
N PHE A 275 -23.74 5.52 24.72
CA PHE A 275 -24.62 6.66 24.46
C PHE A 275 -25.60 6.90 25.61
N ASP A 276 -26.15 5.83 26.21
CA ASP A 276 -27.05 5.95 27.36
C ASP A 276 -26.32 6.45 28.60
N MET A 277 -25.11 5.95 28.87
CA MET A 277 -24.23 6.48 29.93
C MET A 277 -23.87 7.96 29.70
N GLY A 278 -23.62 8.35 28.44
CA GLY A 278 -23.36 9.73 28.04
C GLY A 278 -24.54 10.65 28.38
N ARG A 279 -25.77 10.22 28.05
CA ARG A 279 -27.00 10.94 28.39
C ARG A 279 -27.17 11.08 29.90
N GLU A 280 -26.96 10.01 30.67
CA GLU A 280 -27.03 10.03 32.14
C GLU A 280 -26.00 10.98 32.77
N ALA A 281 -24.79 11.06 32.19
CA ALA A 281 -23.75 12.01 32.59
C ALA A 281 -24.01 13.46 32.09
N GLY A 282 -25.11 13.70 31.38
CA GLY A 282 -25.51 15.02 30.89
C GLY A 282 -24.76 15.48 29.64
N TYR A 283 -24.35 14.55 28.77
CA TYR A 283 -23.88 14.85 27.41
C TYR A 283 -24.99 14.60 26.38
N LYS A 284 -24.92 15.32 25.26
CA LYS A 284 -25.72 15.04 24.07
C LYS A 284 -24.79 14.51 22.99
N PHE A 285 -24.70 13.19 22.87
CA PHE A 285 -23.93 12.59 21.78
C PHE A 285 -24.67 12.73 20.47
N ASN A 286 -23.93 13.05 19.42
CA ASN A 286 -24.41 13.22 18.04
C ASN A 286 -23.47 12.58 17.01
N LEU A 287 -22.48 11.79 17.46
CA LEU A 287 -21.54 11.11 16.59
C LEU A 287 -21.37 9.64 16.99
N LEU A 288 -21.56 8.74 16.04
CA LEU A 288 -21.15 7.34 16.10
C LEU A 288 -20.07 7.10 15.05
N ASP A 289 -18.95 6.57 15.48
CA ASP A 289 -17.85 6.18 14.60
C ASP A 289 -17.67 4.66 14.66
N VAL A 290 -17.91 3.99 13.53
CA VAL A 290 -17.84 2.53 13.43
C VAL A 290 -16.44 2.00 13.14
N GLY A 291 -15.44 2.88 13.08
CA GLY A 291 -14.03 2.53 12.87
C GLY A 291 -13.76 1.90 11.52
N GLY A 292 -12.67 1.15 11.43
CA GLY A 292 -12.23 0.42 10.25
C GLY A 292 -12.34 -1.10 10.39
N GLY A 293 -11.59 -1.82 9.56
CA GLY A 293 -11.59 -3.30 9.51
C GLY A 293 -12.30 -3.90 8.32
N PHE A 294 -12.85 -3.06 7.43
CA PHE A 294 -13.51 -3.47 6.19
C PHE A 294 -12.54 -4.15 5.22
N GLU A 295 -12.91 -5.35 4.78
CA GLU A 295 -12.22 -6.12 3.76
C GLU A 295 -13.08 -6.20 2.50
N ASP A 296 -12.44 -6.26 1.33
CA ASP A 296 -13.14 -6.28 0.05
C ASP A 296 -14.09 -7.47 -0.10
N GLY A 297 -13.66 -8.69 0.26
CA GLY A 297 -14.40 -9.91 -0.02
C GLY A 297 -15.66 -10.11 0.84
N LEU A 298 -15.75 -9.44 1.98
CA LEU A 298 -16.87 -9.54 2.93
C LEU A 298 -17.67 -8.24 3.08
N PHE A 299 -17.36 -7.23 2.26
CA PHE A 299 -17.85 -5.88 2.48
C PHE A 299 -19.39 -5.78 2.52
N GLU A 300 -20.10 -6.42 1.58
CA GLU A 300 -21.58 -6.39 1.56
C GLU A 300 -22.18 -7.04 2.80
N GLN A 301 -21.60 -8.13 3.29
CA GLN A 301 -22.09 -8.83 4.49
C GLN A 301 -21.86 -7.96 5.74
N VAL A 302 -20.69 -7.35 5.85
CA VAL A 302 -20.38 -6.39 6.93
C VAL A 302 -21.34 -5.20 6.86
N ALA A 303 -21.60 -4.67 5.67
CA ALA A 303 -22.51 -3.55 5.48
C ALA A 303 -23.96 -3.89 5.86
N GLU A 304 -24.45 -5.07 5.48
CA GLU A 304 -25.76 -5.57 5.89
C GLU A 304 -25.87 -5.68 7.41
N VAL A 305 -24.88 -6.28 8.06
CA VAL A 305 -24.83 -6.43 9.52
C VAL A 305 -24.78 -5.07 10.23
N LEU A 306 -23.97 -4.13 9.74
CA LEU A 306 -23.89 -2.78 10.27
C LEU A 306 -25.22 -2.03 10.13
N ASN A 307 -25.82 -2.04 8.94
CA ASN A 307 -27.11 -1.37 8.71
C ASN A 307 -28.20 -1.95 9.63
N TYR A 308 -28.26 -3.28 9.77
CA TYR A 308 -29.22 -3.93 10.67
C TYR A 308 -28.99 -3.52 12.13
N ALA A 309 -27.74 -3.58 12.60
CA ALA A 309 -27.41 -3.21 13.97
C ALA A 309 -27.67 -1.71 14.25
N ILE A 310 -27.37 -0.84 13.30
CA ILE A 310 -27.67 0.61 13.43
C ILE A 310 -29.18 0.83 13.49
N GLU A 311 -29.97 0.14 12.67
CA GLU A 311 -31.44 0.23 12.71
C GLU A 311 -31.99 -0.25 14.07
N GLU A 312 -31.49 -1.37 14.58
CA GLU A 312 -31.92 -1.96 15.84
C GLU A 312 -31.55 -1.11 17.06
N TYR A 313 -30.29 -0.69 17.16
CA TYR A 313 -29.76 -0.03 18.37
C TYR A 313 -29.83 1.50 18.30
N PHE A 314 -29.95 2.08 17.10
CA PHE A 314 -30.07 3.53 16.90
C PHE A 314 -31.27 3.86 15.99
N PRO A 315 -32.53 3.52 16.37
CA PRO A 315 -33.70 3.84 15.55
C PRO A 315 -33.97 5.35 15.49
N ASP A 316 -33.76 6.08 16.59
CA ASP A 316 -33.97 7.54 16.68
C ASP A 316 -32.70 8.32 16.32
N ARG A 317 -32.28 8.24 15.05
CA ARG A 317 -30.95 8.72 14.60
C ARG A 317 -30.95 9.89 13.61
N ALA A 318 -32.04 10.63 13.46
CA ALA A 318 -32.12 11.76 12.52
C ALA A 318 -31.05 12.84 12.74
N ASP A 319 -30.66 13.09 14.00
CA ASP A 319 -29.61 14.04 14.39
C ASP A 319 -28.23 13.38 14.61
N LEU A 320 -28.11 12.07 14.35
CA LEU A 320 -26.88 11.31 14.57
C LEU A 320 -26.04 11.29 13.30
N ARG A 321 -24.82 11.81 13.38
CA ARG A 321 -23.82 11.62 12.34
C ARG A 321 -23.16 10.25 12.54
N ILE A 322 -23.10 9.44 11.49
CA ILE A 322 -22.40 8.17 11.50
C ILE A 322 -21.21 8.26 10.53
N ILE A 323 -20.02 7.92 11.03
CA ILE A 323 -18.79 7.86 10.24
C ILE A 323 -18.17 6.47 10.36
N GLY A 324 -17.27 6.14 9.44
CA GLY A 324 -16.37 4.99 9.58
C GLY A 324 -14.97 5.36 9.10
N GLU A 325 -13.96 4.59 9.49
CA GLU A 325 -12.54 4.85 9.26
C GLU A 325 -11.89 3.81 8.30
N PRO A 326 -12.42 3.58 7.08
CA PRO A 326 -11.84 2.60 6.17
C PRO A 326 -10.46 3.03 5.66
N GLY A 327 -9.48 2.15 5.84
CA GLY A 327 -8.14 2.25 5.23
C GLY A 327 -7.99 1.27 4.07
N ARG A 328 -7.65 0.02 4.39
CA ARG A 328 -7.34 -1.06 3.43
C ARG A 328 -8.39 -1.20 2.33
N TYR A 329 -9.67 -1.19 2.70
CA TYR A 329 -10.82 -1.28 1.81
C TYR A 329 -10.67 -0.45 0.52
N PHE A 330 -10.20 0.79 0.64
CA PHE A 330 -10.13 1.69 -0.51
C PHE A 330 -8.97 1.40 -1.45
N VAL A 331 -7.85 0.90 -0.94
CA VAL A 331 -6.57 0.97 -1.67
C VAL A 331 -5.91 -0.36 -1.92
N ALA A 332 -6.23 -1.42 -1.18
CA ALA A 332 -5.50 -2.70 -1.27
C ALA A 332 -5.37 -3.18 -2.72
N LYS A 333 -6.51 -3.35 -3.41
CA LYS A 333 -6.58 -3.80 -4.81
C LYS A 333 -6.08 -2.79 -5.83
N ALA A 334 -5.99 -1.51 -5.47
CA ALA A 334 -5.67 -0.44 -6.41
C ALA A 334 -4.20 -0.47 -6.84
N PHE A 335 -3.30 -1.10 -6.08
CA PHE A 335 -1.86 -1.13 -6.38
C PHE A 335 -1.37 -2.55 -6.64
N ARG A 336 -0.59 -2.68 -7.72
CA ARG A 336 0.11 -3.92 -8.10
C ARG A 336 1.59 -3.62 -8.19
N LEU A 337 2.43 -4.52 -7.70
CA LEU A 337 3.88 -4.35 -7.66
C LEU A 337 4.55 -5.28 -8.68
N ALA A 338 5.44 -4.75 -9.50
CA ALA A 338 6.32 -5.51 -10.37
C ALA A 338 7.74 -5.51 -9.80
N THR A 339 8.35 -6.69 -9.72
CA THR A 339 9.71 -6.90 -9.19
C THR A 339 10.54 -7.72 -10.17
N ASN A 340 11.83 -7.41 -10.24
CA ASN A 340 12.78 -8.12 -11.10
C ASN A 340 13.55 -9.16 -10.29
N ILE A 341 13.75 -10.35 -10.85
CA ILE A 341 14.63 -11.37 -10.29
C ILE A 341 16.07 -10.96 -10.54
N ILE A 342 16.78 -10.54 -9.50
CA ILE A 342 18.17 -10.06 -9.58
C ILE A 342 19.21 -11.14 -9.27
N ALA A 343 18.82 -12.20 -8.55
CA ALA A 343 19.68 -13.36 -8.35
C ALA A 343 18.86 -14.65 -8.18
N ARG A 344 19.52 -15.78 -8.41
CA ARG A 344 18.93 -17.12 -8.29
C ARG A 344 19.95 -18.08 -7.69
N ARG A 345 19.53 -18.94 -6.77
CA ARG A 345 20.31 -20.09 -6.28
C ARG A 345 19.50 -21.37 -6.46
N GLY A 346 20.11 -22.43 -6.97
CA GLY A 346 19.44 -23.69 -7.29
C GLY A 346 20.08 -24.37 -8.49
N PRO A 347 19.59 -25.56 -8.92
CA PRO A 347 20.09 -26.23 -10.11
C PRO A 347 19.95 -25.32 -11.34
N SER A 348 20.92 -25.37 -12.27
CA SER A 348 20.88 -24.50 -13.47
C SER A 348 19.56 -24.67 -14.21
N ALA A 349 18.93 -23.56 -14.62
CA ALA A 349 17.67 -23.56 -15.37
C ALA A 349 17.78 -24.26 -16.74
N ASP A 350 19.01 -24.41 -17.26
CA ASP A 350 19.32 -25.09 -18.53
C ASP A 350 19.70 -26.57 -18.35
N ALA A 351 19.92 -27.02 -17.11
CA ALA A 351 20.37 -28.37 -16.87
C ALA A 351 19.15 -29.30 -16.75
N ASN A 352 18.96 -30.14 -17.77
CA ASN A 352 18.07 -31.31 -17.77
C ASN A 352 18.48 -32.39 -16.73
N THR A 353 19.25 -32.02 -15.70
CA THR A 353 19.73 -32.94 -14.67
C THR A 353 18.72 -33.00 -13.54
N MET A 354 18.02 -34.12 -13.46
CA MET A 354 17.13 -34.59 -12.38
C MET A 354 17.87 -34.85 -11.05
N ALA A 355 18.88 -34.07 -10.70
CA ALA A 355 19.57 -34.17 -9.41
C ALA A 355 19.40 -32.83 -8.67
N PRO A 356 18.56 -32.77 -7.63
CA PRO A 356 18.41 -31.54 -6.85
C PRO A 356 19.72 -31.28 -6.10
N PRO A 357 20.37 -30.12 -6.26
CA PRO A 357 21.33 -29.67 -5.26
C PRO A 357 20.52 -29.43 -3.98
N HIS A 358 20.85 -30.14 -2.91
CA HIS A 358 20.28 -29.93 -1.60
C HIS A 358 20.60 -28.51 -1.14
N VAL A 359 19.67 -27.57 -1.32
CA VAL A 359 19.72 -26.31 -0.59
C VAL A 359 19.32 -26.68 0.84
N LEU A 360 20.29 -26.61 1.76
CA LEU A 360 20.08 -26.96 3.17
C LEU A 360 18.91 -26.14 3.73
N ASN A 361 17.82 -26.83 4.07
CA ASN A 361 16.71 -26.27 4.81
C ASN A 361 17.19 -26.05 6.26
N PRO A 362 17.20 -24.82 6.81
CA PRO A 362 17.64 -24.59 8.19
C PRO A 362 16.78 -25.33 9.23
N SER A 363 15.60 -25.79 8.82
CA SER A 363 14.57 -26.40 9.66
C SER A 363 14.72 -27.91 9.85
N GLY A 364 15.58 -28.59 9.10
CA GLY A 364 15.77 -30.05 9.19
C GLY A 364 14.61 -30.92 8.67
N ASP A 365 13.59 -30.33 8.03
CA ASP A 365 12.52 -31.05 7.35
C ASP A 365 12.90 -31.43 5.91
N ASP A 366 12.59 -32.68 5.52
CA ASP A 366 12.93 -33.34 4.25
C ASP A 366 12.29 -32.71 2.99
N GLN A 367 11.51 -31.64 3.11
CA GLN A 367 11.07 -30.82 1.97
C GLN A 367 12.14 -29.77 1.65
N ALA A 368 13.17 -30.19 0.90
CA ALA A 368 14.21 -29.29 0.44
C ALA A 368 13.65 -28.34 -0.64
N LEU A 369 13.55 -27.04 -0.32
CA LEU A 369 13.30 -26.00 -1.32
C LEU A 369 14.33 -26.13 -2.45
N SER A 370 13.85 -26.18 -3.69
CA SER A 370 14.72 -26.49 -4.83
C SER A 370 15.42 -25.25 -5.42
N VAL A 371 14.82 -24.07 -5.26
CA VAL A 371 15.30 -22.80 -5.80
C VAL A 371 15.07 -21.65 -4.81
N MET A 372 15.99 -20.69 -4.79
CA MET A 372 15.84 -19.40 -4.11
C MET A 372 15.90 -18.29 -5.17
N TYR A 373 14.87 -17.47 -5.25
CA TYR A 373 14.83 -16.27 -6.09
C TYR A 373 15.03 -15.03 -5.21
N TYR A 374 15.92 -14.13 -5.64
CA TYR A 374 16.16 -12.85 -4.99
C TYR A 374 15.59 -11.77 -5.91
N ILE A 375 14.66 -10.98 -5.40
CA ILE A 375 14.03 -9.87 -6.10
C ILE A 375 14.55 -8.54 -5.59
N ASN A 376 14.36 -7.48 -6.38
CA ASN A 376 14.83 -6.12 -6.05
C ASN A 376 13.87 -5.30 -5.18
N GLU A 377 13.04 -5.97 -4.38
CA GLU A 377 12.15 -5.37 -3.39
C GLU A 377 11.95 -6.37 -2.24
N GLY A 378 11.78 -5.89 -1.01
CA GLY A 378 11.89 -6.74 0.19
C GLY A 378 11.05 -6.28 1.37
N VAL A 379 11.21 -6.97 2.50
CA VAL A 379 10.43 -6.74 3.74
C VAL A 379 10.78 -5.40 4.41
N TYR A 380 11.90 -4.79 4.03
CA TYR A 380 12.27 -3.44 4.46
C TYR A 380 11.67 -2.33 3.59
N GLY A 381 11.16 -2.69 2.41
CA GLY A 381 10.49 -1.80 1.47
C GLY A 381 9.01 -2.15 1.36
N ALA A 382 8.51 -2.48 0.16
CA ALA A 382 7.09 -2.70 -0.08
C ALA A 382 6.49 -3.92 0.64
N PHE A 383 7.30 -4.95 0.95
CA PHE A 383 6.84 -6.18 1.60
C PHE A 383 6.91 -6.12 3.14
N ASN A 384 7.10 -4.94 3.73
CA ASN A 384 7.01 -4.79 5.18
C ASN A 384 5.63 -5.24 5.73
N CYS A 385 4.60 -5.24 4.89
CA CYS A 385 3.28 -5.77 5.18
C CYS A 385 3.29 -7.26 5.58
N VAL A 386 4.27 -8.05 5.13
CA VAL A 386 4.43 -9.45 5.56
C VAL A 386 4.74 -9.53 7.06
N LEU A 387 5.54 -8.58 7.57
CA LEU A 387 5.95 -8.54 8.96
C LEU A 387 4.96 -7.79 9.86
N PHE A 388 4.53 -6.59 9.44
CA PHE A 388 3.78 -5.66 10.28
C PHE A 388 2.25 -5.75 10.10
N ASP A 389 1.81 -6.29 8.97
CA ASP A 389 0.39 -6.37 8.59
C ASP A 389 -0.07 -7.82 8.37
N HIS A 390 0.83 -8.78 8.66
CA HIS A 390 0.64 -10.22 8.56
C HIS A 390 0.06 -10.69 7.21
N GLN A 391 0.42 -9.99 6.13
CA GLN A 391 -0.06 -10.31 4.79
C GLN A 391 0.67 -11.52 4.22
N VAL A 392 -0.09 -12.40 3.57
CA VAL A 392 0.46 -13.44 2.71
C VAL A 392 0.39 -12.95 1.28
N VAL A 393 1.56 -12.80 0.65
CA VAL A 393 1.69 -12.33 -0.72
C VAL A 393 1.84 -13.49 -1.69
N HIS A 394 1.26 -13.35 -2.89
CA HIS A 394 1.21 -14.40 -3.89
C HIS A 394 1.89 -13.91 -5.19
N PRO A 395 3.16 -14.28 -5.45
CA PRO A 395 3.82 -13.93 -6.69
C PRO A 395 3.17 -14.63 -7.89
N TYR A 396 3.08 -13.94 -9.01
CA TYR A 396 2.79 -14.52 -10.33
C TYR A 396 3.80 -14.02 -11.35
N VAL A 397 3.94 -14.73 -12.47
CA VAL A 397 4.94 -14.39 -13.48
C VAL A 397 4.39 -13.31 -14.42
N LEU A 398 5.04 -12.15 -14.46
CA LEU A 398 4.76 -11.08 -15.41
C LEU A 398 5.48 -11.28 -16.73
N SER A 399 6.75 -11.72 -16.67
CA SER A 399 7.51 -12.07 -17.86
C SER A 399 8.52 -13.17 -17.56
N MET A 400 8.72 -14.05 -18.53
CA MET A 400 9.69 -15.14 -18.48
C MET A 400 10.40 -15.25 -19.83
N ASN A 401 11.73 -15.28 -19.83
CA ASN A 401 12.56 -15.30 -21.04
C ASN A 401 12.17 -14.17 -22.03
N SER A 402 11.97 -12.95 -21.51
CA SER A 402 11.50 -11.78 -22.29
C SER A 402 10.13 -11.94 -22.97
N SER A 403 9.36 -12.97 -22.61
CA SER A 403 7.98 -13.18 -23.07
C SER A 403 6.99 -12.82 -21.97
N PHE A 404 5.93 -12.11 -22.32
CA PHE A 404 4.75 -11.87 -21.46
C PHE A 404 3.72 -13.00 -21.54
N HIS A 405 3.96 -13.99 -22.40
CA HIS A 405 3.17 -15.19 -22.48
C HIS A 405 3.94 -16.34 -21.83
N VAL A 406 3.43 -16.79 -20.69
CA VAL A 406 3.95 -17.95 -19.96
C VAL A 406 2.95 -19.07 -20.14
N SER A 407 3.40 -20.20 -20.69
CA SER A 407 2.56 -21.36 -20.90
C SER A 407 2.16 -21.98 -19.55
N SER A 408 0.94 -22.51 -19.45
CA SER A 408 0.46 -23.17 -18.24
C SER A 408 1.07 -24.56 -18.01
N ASP A 409 1.76 -25.10 -19.02
CA ASP A 409 2.46 -26.40 -18.96
C ASP A 409 3.88 -26.30 -18.38
N GLN A 410 4.32 -25.11 -17.95
CA GLN A 410 5.64 -24.93 -17.38
C GLN A 410 5.76 -25.76 -16.09
N PRO A 411 6.83 -26.58 -15.94
CA PRO A 411 7.07 -27.31 -14.72
C PRO A 411 7.19 -26.34 -13.53
N MET A 412 6.46 -26.61 -12.46
CA MET A 412 6.52 -25.82 -11.22
C MET A 412 7.51 -26.44 -10.25
N VAL A 413 8.11 -25.60 -9.41
CA VAL A 413 9.02 -26.01 -8.34
C VAL A 413 8.75 -25.24 -7.07
N SER A 414 8.83 -25.94 -5.93
CA SER A 414 8.86 -25.31 -4.61
C SER A 414 10.13 -24.50 -4.44
N CYS A 415 9.95 -23.21 -4.13
CA CYS A 415 11.01 -22.22 -4.02
C CYS A 415 10.73 -21.20 -2.91
N SER A 416 11.74 -20.40 -2.58
CA SER A 416 11.61 -19.23 -1.69
C SER A 416 11.91 -17.94 -2.44
N VAL A 417 11.28 -16.84 -2.02
CA VAL A 417 11.50 -15.50 -2.58
C VAL A 417 12.07 -14.60 -1.50
N TRP A 418 13.18 -13.93 -1.82
CA TRP A 418 13.98 -13.12 -0.92
C TRP A 418 14.08 -11.69 -1.45
N GLY A 419 14.16 -10.71 -0.55
CA GLY A 419 14.44 -9.34 -0.92
C GLY A 419 15.94 -9.07 -1.16
N PRO A 420 16.30 -7.81 -1.46
CA PRO A 420 17.64 -7.44 -1.92
C PRO A 420 18.62 -7.12 -0.78
N THR A 421 18.16 -7.05 0.47
CA THR A 421 19.00 -6.57 1.58
C THR A 421 20.02 -7.62 2.03
N CYS A 422 21.01 -7.18 2.80
CA CYS A 422 21.99 -8.05 3.42
C CYS A 422 21.46 -8.78 4.67
N ASP A 423 20.17 -8.65 5.00
CA ASP A 423 19.56 -9.28 6.17
C ASP A 423 18.87 -10.59 5.79
N SER A 424 19.19 -11.67 6.52
CA SER A 424 18.54 -12.97 6.37
C SER A 424 17.05 -12.98 6.74
N MET A 425 16.54 -11.95 7.40
CA MET A 425 15.10 -11.79 7.65
C MET A 425 14.35 -11.25 6.42
N ASP A 426 15.06 -10.79 5.39
CA ASP A 426 14.48 -10.27 4.16
C ASP A 426 13.99 -11.39 3.23
N ARG A 427 13.00 -12.11 3.73
CA ARG A 427 12.36 -13.24 3.06
C ARG A 427 10.90 -12.90 2.83
N VAL A 428 10.55 -12.70 1.56
CA VAL A 428 9.20 -12.31 1.12
C VAL A 428 8.24 -13.50 1.09
N CYS A 429 8.69 -14.64 0.55
CA CYS A 429 7.93 -15.89 0.57
C CYS A 429 8.80 -17.00 1.16
N ILE A 430 8.31 -17.65 2.22
CA ILE A 430 8.99 -18.79 2.86
C ILE A 430 9.03 -19.98 1.88
N GLU A 431 7.88 -20.27 1.29
CA GLU A 431 7.68 -21.34 0.33
C GLU A 431 6.57 -20.94 -0.65
N VAL A 432 6.81 -21.13 -1.94
CA VAL A 432 5.86 -20.88 -3.02
C VAL A 432 6.21 -21.73 -4.24
N GLU A 433 5.20 -22.11 -5.02
CA GLU A 433 5.39 -22.78 -6.31
C GLU A 433 5.54 -21.74 -7.43
N LEU A 434 6.66 -21.79 -8.15
CA LEU A 434 6.90 -20.95 -9.33
C LEU A 434 7.47 -21.79 -10.49
N PRO A 435 7.36 -21.32 -11.76
CA PRO A 435 7.95 -22.04 -12.89
C PRO A 435 9.46 -22.27 -12.72
N ALA A 436 9.90 -23.51 -12.97
CA ALA A 436 11.29 -23.95 -12.87
C ALA A 436 12.23 -23.19 -13.83
N GLY A 437 11.66 -22.71 -14.94
CA GLY A 437 12.35 -22.01 -16.01
C GLY A 437 12.63 -20.53 -15.75
N LEU A 438 12.23 -19.98 -14.59
CA LEU A 438 12.52 -18.59 -14.23
C LEU A 438 14.02 -18.32 -14.08
N ARG A 439 14.46 -17.16 -14.58
CA ARG A 439 15.86 -16.73 -14.64
C ARG A 439 16.04 -15.33 -14.05
N VAL A 440 17.31 -14.98 -13.82
CA VAL A 440 17.69 -13.60 -13.53
C VAL A 440 17.27 -12.71 -14.72
N GLY A 441 16.63 -11.58 -14.43
CA GLY A 441 16.04 -10.67 -15.41
C GLY A 441 14.55 -10.89 -15.66
N ASP A 442 13.97 -12.02 -15.26
CA ASP A 442 12.52 -12.25 -15.33
C ASP A 442 11.77 -11.43 -14.27
N TRP A 443 10.47 -11.23 -14.47
CA TRP A 443 9.65 -10.36 -13.62
C TRP A 443 8.53 -11.11 -12.92
N LEU A 444 8.37 -10.84 -11.63
CA LEU A 444 7.27 -11.30 -10.79
C LEU A 444 6.34 -10.13 -10.45
N GLY A 445 5.05 -10.38 -10.51
CA GLY A 445 3.99 -9.47 -10.11
C GLY A 445 3.38 -9.87 -8.77
N PHE A 446 2.88 -8.88 -8.05
CA PHE A 446 2.16 -9.04 -6.79
C PHE A 446 0.95 -8.11 -6.77
N ASP A 447 -0.23 -8.70 -6.57
CA ASP A 447 -1.49 -7.96 -6.50
C ASP A 447 -1.83 -7.58 -5.06
N ASN A 448 -2.82 -6.70 -4.88
CA ASN A 448 -3.31 -6.26 -3.57
C ASN A 448 -2.26 -5.53 -2.70
N MET A 449 -1.30 -4.85 -3.34
CA MET A 449 -0.15 -4.24 -2.68
C MET A 449 -0.37 -2.76 -2.31
N GLY A 450 -1.61 -2.30 -2.12
CA GLY A 450 -1.91 -0.90 -1.89
C GLY A 450 -2.12 -0.46 -0.45
N ALA A 451 -2.20 -1.40 0.50
CA ALA A 451 -2.46 -1.10 1.91
C ALA A 451 -1.27 -1.53 2.79
N TYR A 452 -0.77 -0.61 3.62
CA TYR A 452 0.34 -0.88 4.56
C TYR A 452 1.62 -1.42 3.91
N THR A 453 1.87 -0.99 2.67
CA THR A 453 3.06 -1.34 1.89
C THR A 453 3.98 -0.13 1.80
N ILE A 454 3.82 0.72 0.79
CA ILE A 454 4.69 1.86 0.50
C ILE A 454 4.79 2.87 1.66
N CYS A 455 3.73 2.99 2.48
CA CYS A 455 3.69 3.97 3.59
C CYS A 455 4.66 3.66 4.73
N ALA A 456 5.06 2.41 4.89
CA ALA A 456 6.00 1.95 5.92
C ALA A 456 7.34 1.46 5.33
N ALA A 457 7.54 1.66 4.02
CA ALA A 457 8.79 1.34 3.35
C ALA A 457 9.93 2.25 3.85
N THR A 458 11.09 1.64 4.09
CA THR A 458 12.32 2.34 4.51
C THR A 458 13.32 2.38 3.35
N ARG A 459 14.47 3.04 3.58
CA ARG A 459 15.63 2.98 2.67
C ARG A 459 16.79 2.19 3.28
N PHE A 460 16.47 1.15 4.04
CA PHE A 460 17.48 0.29 4.64
C PHE A 460 18.41 -0.29 3.56
N ASN A 461 19.71 -0.38 3.85
CA ASN A 461 20.78 -0.71 2.89
C ASN A 461 20.89 0.22 1.66
N GLY A 462 20.21 1.38 1.65
CA GLY A 462 20.30 2.37 0.58
C GLY A 462 19.42 2.08 -0.63
N PHE A 463 18.51 1.09 -0.56
CA PHE A 463 17.52 0.85 -1.60
C PHE A 463 16.43 1.92 -1.56
N ASP A 464 16.13 2.54 -2.70
CA ASP A 464 15.07 3.53 -2.79
C ASP A 464 13.69 2.87 -2.85
N VAL A 465 12.70 3.54 -2.25
CA VAL A 465 11.29 3.15 -2.34
C VAL A 465 10.83 3.09 -3.80
N SER A 466 10.09 2.03 -4.15
CA SER A 466 9.55 1.79 -5.49
C SER A 466 8.64 2.92 -5.98
N ASN A 467 8.81 3.32 -7.25
CA ASN A 467 8.01 4.40 -7.86
C ASN A 467 6.59 3.92 -8.20
N VAL A 468 5.66 4.84 -8.42
CA VAL A 468 4.27 4.52 -8.79
C VAL A 468 3.93 5.08 -10.17
N ILE A 469 3.40 4.22 -11.04
CA ILE A 469 2.80 4.59 -12.32
C ILE A 469 1.28 4.60 -12.14
N TYR A 470 0.63 5.73 -12.45
CA TYR A 470 -0.82 5.88 -12.23
C TYR A 470 -1.60 5.66 -13.51
N THR A 471 -2.68 4.88 -13.42
CA THR A 471 -3.68 4.78 -14.47
C THR A 471 -5.07 5.05 -13.93
N SER A 472 -5.92 5.66 -14.76
CA SER A 472 -7.34 5.80 -14.49
C SER A 472 -8.14 4.54 -14.85
N GLY A 473 -7.48 3.42 -15.18
CA GLY A 473 -8.15 2.24 -15.71
C GLY A 473 -8.75 2.47 -17.12
N GLY A 474 -9.50 1.49 -17.61
CA GLY A 474 -10.30 1.59 -18.83
C GLY A 474 -11.80 1.68 -18.53
N GLY A 475 -12.61 1.99 -19.54
CA GLY A 475 -14.08 1.91 -19.43
C GLY A 475 -14.75 3.17 -18.86
N ILE A 476 -15.99 2.99 -18.39
CA ILE A 476 -16.86 4.08 -17.93
C ILE A 476 -16.33 4.65 -16.63
N GLU A 477 -16.01 3.79 -15.66
CA GLU A 477 -15.53 4.18 -14.33
C GLU A 477 -14.22 4.97 -14.44
N GLY A 478 -13.32 4.57 -15.34
CA GLY A 478 -12.07 5.30 -15.57
C GLY A 478 -12.28 6.68 -16.19
N THR A 479 -13.32 6.84 -17.01
CA THR A 479 -13.69 8.14 -17.58
C THR A 479 -14.33 9.04 -16.52
N GLU A 480 -15.23 8.48 -15.70
CA GLU A 480 -15.86 9.21 -14.58
C GLU A 480 -14.82 9.68 -13.55
N LEU A 481 -13.88 8.81 -13.19
CA LEU A 481 -12.74 9.13 -12.34
C LEU A 481 -11.96 10.35 -12.86
N ARG A 482 -11.58 10.36 -14.15
CA ARG A 482 -10.85 11.51 -14.72
C ARG A 482 -11.69 12.78 -14.65
N ASN A 483 -12.98 12.71 -14.95
CA ASN A 483 -13.88 13.86 -14.84
C ASN A 483 -13.99 14.36 -13.39
N VAL A 484 -13.94 13.48 -12.39
CA VAL A 484 -13.88 13.86 -10.97
C VAL A 484 -12.58 14.59 -10.67
N LEU A 485 -11.43 14.04 -11.07
CA LEU A 485 -10.13 14.65 -10.79
C LEU A 485 -9.89 15.96 -11.56
N ALA A 486 -10.34 16.04 -12.82
CA ALA A 486 -10.24 17.25 -13.64
C ALA A 486 -11.08 18.39 -13.05
N ARG A 487 -12.35 18.12 -12.68
CA ARG A 487 -13.20 19.12 -12.00
C ARG A 487 -12.58 19.57 -10.68
N TYR A 488 -12.06 18.62 -9.90
CA TYR A 488 -11.36 18.97 -8.67
C TYR A 488 -10.16 19.87 -8.95
N ALA A 489 -9.30 19.53 -9.92
CA ALA A 489 -8.16 20.35 -10.33
C ALA A 489 -8.56 21.75 -10.81
N GLU A 490 -9.68 21.87 -11.56
CA GLU A 490 -10.25 23.16 -11.96
C GLU A 490 -10.71 23.98 -10.75
N GLU A 491 -11.45 23.38 -9.82
CA GLU A 491 -11.96 24.04 -8.60
C GLU A 491 -10.85 24.62 -7.74
N ILE A 492 -9.68 23.96 -7.72
CA ILE A 492 -8.53 24.37 -6.92
C ILE A 492 -7.50 25.22 -7.71
N GLY A 493 -7.83 25.60 -8.95
CA GLY A 493 -7.05 26.56 -9.74
C GLY A 493 -5.87 25.98 -10.53
N TYR A 494 -5.81 24.66 -10.72
CA TYR A 494 -4.82 23.98 -11.58
C TYR A 494 -5.32 23.70 -13.01
N GLY A 495 -6.55 24.11 -13.36
CA GLY A 495 -7.07 24.00 -14.72
C GLY A 495 -6.49 25.07 -15.66
N GLN A 496 -5.66 24.65 -16.62
CA GLN A 496 -5.46 25.33 -17.91
C GLN A 496 -5.36 24.32 -19.05
#